data_AF-A0A7Z9TC64-F1
#
_entry.id   AF-A0A7Z9TC64-F1
#
_cell.length_a   1.000
_cell.length_b   1.000
_cell.length_c   1.000
_cell.angle_alpha   90.00
_cell.angle_beta   90.00
_cell.angle_gamma   90.00
#
_symmetry.space_group_name_H-M   'P 1'
#
loop_
_entity.id
_entity.type
_entity.pdbx_description
1 polymer ?
#
loop_
_entity_poly.entity_id
_entity_poly.type
_entity_poly.pdbx_seq_one_letter_code
_entity_poly.pdbx_strand_id
1 'polypeptide(L)'
;MPTEVQFLSTAQLLLTTLVVKLAIIAVLATMLVRFQQFRRILLTEQRAWRERLVFAFMLGIPLVGGVAARLLLNYNAADFLLAGPFLAGLLAGPYAGAIVGTLLGSPALIGGEVGAMPFAVGCGFAGGGIREVCPKEAIWHLSPLFFTDLHRHAWQVVSRFKVDWLLLLAAAPVGLELIRQGVGLRFGTNAIFFYQPDSLLMAALIALSTVLSVAIPIKIWNTARIEHRLQEQDTLLMEARVDALANQINPHFLFNTLTSISSLIRSQPETARTLILKLSTMLRRMLRTQEHFVTLREELKSIDEYLDIESIRFGPTLVIEKEISEDSLDLVVPNMILQPLIENSIKHGIEKKVGGGRIVIR
;
A
#
# COMPACT_ATOMS: atom_id res chain seq x y z
N MET A 1 -54.91 13.25 21.75
CA MET A 1 -53.46 13.41 21.56
C MET A 1 -53.20 13.52 20.07
N PRO A 2 -52.46 14.52 19.57
CA PRO A 2 -52.26 14.64 18.13
C PRO A 2 -51.42 13.45 17.68
N THR A 3 -51.94 12.73 16.69
CA THR A 3 -51.22 11.69 15.95
C THR A 3 -49.96 12.31 15.36
N GLU A 4 -48.79 11.93 15.86
CA GLU A 4 -47.52 12.25 15.21
C GLU A 4 -47.61 11.79 13.76
N VAL A 5 -47.49 12.74 12.83
CA VAL A 5 -47.46 12.46 11.41
C VAL A 5 -46.15 11.71 11.12
N GLN A 6 -46.19 10.39 11.09
CA GLN A 6 -45.08 9.59 10.55
C GLN A 6 -45.04 9.83 9.04
N PHE A 7 -44.15 10.73 8.60
CA PHE A 7 -43.94 11.06 7.18
C PHE A 7 -43.37 9.87 6.36
N LEU A 8 -42.92 8.80 7.01
CA LEU A 8 -42.34 7.61 6.39
C LEU A 8 -43.02 6.36 6.92
N SER A 9 -43.23 5.37 6.05
CA SER A 9 -43.66 4.03 6.49
C SER A 9 -42.55 3.34 7.30
N THR A 10 -42.91 2.32 8.10
CA THR A 10 -41.96 1.54 8.91
C THR A 10 -40.83 0.95 8.05
N ALA A 11 -41.18 0.42 6.87
CA ALA A 11 -40.22 -0.09 5.89
C ALA A 11 -39.29 1.01 5.34
N GLN A 12 -39.81 2.21 5.06
CA GLN A 12 -39.00 3.34 4.60
C GLN A 12 -38.04 3.83 5.69
N LEU A 13 -38.49 3.92 6.94
CA LEU A 13 -37.65 4.31 8.08
C LEU A 13 -36.54 3.29 8.33
N LEU A 14 -36.84 2.00 8.22
CA LEU A 14 -35.85 0.97 8.39
C LEU A 14 -34.85 0.97 7.23
N LEU A 15 -35.31 1.17 5.98
CA LEU A 15 -34.41 1.30 4.82
C LEU A 15 -33.44 2.49 4.97
N THR A 16 -33.94 3.66 5.37
CA THR A 16 -33.08 4.83 5.61
C THR A 16 -32.07 4.56 6.73
N THR A 17 -32.49 3.87 7.79
CA THR A 17 -31.59 3.42 8.88
C THR A 17 -30.46 2.53 8.36
N LEU A 18 -30.76 1.55 7.50
CA LEU A 18 -29.75 0.66 6.91
C LEU A 18 -28.76 1.41 6.00
N VAL A 19 -29.25 2.35 5.18
CA VAL A 19 -28.38 3.16 4.30
C VAL A 19 -27.45 4.05 5.13
N VAL A 20 -28.00 4.74 6.14
CA VAL A 20 -27.24 5.62 7.02
C VAL A 20 -26.19 4.83 7.82
N LYS A 21 -26.52 3.61 8.26
CA LYS A 21 -25.57 2.69 8.89
C LYS A 21 -24.34 2.42 8.02
N LEU A 22 -24.55 2.14 6.72
CA LEU A 22 -23.45 1.93 5.78
C LEU A 22 -22.61 3.20 5.56
N ALA A 23 -23.24 4.38 5.56
CA ALA A 23 -22.51 5.63 5.46
C ALA A 23 -21.61 5.88 6.69
N ILE A 24 -22.14 5.65 7.89
CA ILE A 24 -21.38 5.85 9.15
C ILE A 24 -20.16 4.93 9.19
N ILE A 25 -20.31 3.64 8.87
CA ILE A 25 -19.17 2.72 8.91
C ILE A 25 -18.13 3.02 7.83
N ALA A 26 -18.54 3.49 6.64
CA ALA A 26 -17.63 3.94 5.60
C ALA A 26 -16.81 5.16 6.04
N VAL A 27 -17.47 6.15 6.66
CA VAL A 27 -16.82 7.35 7.21
C VAL A 27 -15.84 6.97 8.32
N LEU A 28 -16.26 6.13 9.28
CA LEU A 28 -15.40 5.65 10.36
C LEU A 28 -14.18 4.89 9.82
N ALA A 29 -14.38 3.98 8.87
CA ALA A 29 -13.28 3.23 8.26
C ALA A 29 -12.28 4.15 7.54
N THR A 30 -12.78 5.16 6.81
CA THR A 30 -11.96 6.16 6.13
C THR A 30 -11.18 7.02 7.13
N MET A 31 -11.83 7.45 8.22
CA MET A 31 -11.22 8.26 9.27
C MET A 31 -10.11 7.48 9.99
N LEU A 32 -10.34 6.20 10.31
CA LEU A 32 -9.35 5.36 10.98
C LEU A 32 -8.05 5.21 10.19
N VAL A 33 -8.12 5.05 8.87
CA VAL A 33 -6.93 4.95 8.00
C VAL A 33 -6.07 6.21 8.03
N ARG A 34 -6.67 7.39 8.27
CA ARG A 34 -5.91 8.64 8.35
C ARG A 34 -4.99 8.70 9.56
N PHE A 35 -5.25 7.92 10.61
CA PHE A 35 -4.34 7.82 11.75
C PHE A 35 -3.13 6.95 11.41
N GLN A 36 -1.93 7.53 11.44
CA GLN A 36 -0.68 6.83 11.11
C GLN A 36 -0.47 5.55 11.93
N GLN A 37 -0.83 5.56 13.23
CA GLN A 37 -0.72 4.38 14.09
C GLN A 37 -1.64 3.25 13.64
N PHE A 38 -2.91 3.54 13.32
CA PHE A 38 -3.86 2.54 12.84
C PHE A 38 -3.40 1.96 11.51
N ARG A 39 -3.02 2.82 10.56
CA ARG A 39 -2.51 2.40 9.25
C ARG A 39 -1.28 1.51 9.38
N ARG A 40 -0.31 1.89 10.23
CA ARG A 40 0.88 1.07 10.48
C ARG A 40 0.52 -0.33 11.00
N ILE A 41 -0.36 -0.43 12.01
CA ILE A 41 -0.77 -1.71 12.58
C ILE A 41 -1.55 -2.55 11.56
N LEU A 42 -2.38 -1.91 10.74
CA LEU A 42 -3.14 -2.57 9.68
C LEU A 42 -2.22 -3.28 8.66
N LEU A 43 -1.12 -2.63 8.27
CA LEU A 43 -0.13 -3.12 7.30
C LEU A 43 0.76 -4.24 7.83
N THR A 44 0.99 -4.30 9.15
CA THR A 44 1.83 -5.32 9.78
C THR A 44 1.11 -6.67 9.88
N GLU A 45 1.67 -7.73 9.29
CA GLU A 45 1.08 -9.08 9.30
C GLU A 45 1.24 -9.83 10.63
N GLN A 46 2.38 -9.64 11.30
CA GLN A 46 2.66 -10.20 12.62
C GLN A 46 2.60 -9.10 13.66
N ARG A 47 1.49 -9.07 14.41
CA ARG A 47 1.24 -8.04 15.41
C ARG A 47 1.60 -8.55 16.79
N ALA A 48 2.40 -7.78 17.51
CA ALA A 48 2.64 -8.00 18.93
C ALA A 48 1.31 -7.86 19.70
N TRP A 49 1.21 -8.50 20.87
CA TRP A 49 -0.02 -8.46 21.66
C TRP A 49 -0.46 -7.02 22.01
N ARG A 50 0.51 -6.12 22.25
CA ARG A 50 0.28 -4.69 22.51
C ARG A 50 -0.35 -3.98 21.31
N GLU A 51 0.10 -4.27 20.09
CA GLU A 51 -0.46 -3.67 18.87
C GLU A 51 -1.89 -4.16 18.60
N ARG A 52 -2.19 -5.42 18.95
CA ARG A 52 -3.56 -5.96 18.89
C ARG A 52 -4.48 -5.23 19.86
N LEU A 53 -4.01 -4.89 21.06
CA LEU A 53 -4.76 -4.06 22.00
C LEU A 53 -5.01 -2.66 21.46
N VAL A 54 -3.95 -1.99 21.00
CA VAL A 54 -4.06 -0.61 20.47
C VAL A 54 -5.06 -0.59 19.31
N PHE A 55 -4.98 -1.57 18.40
CA PHE A 55 -5.97 -1.72 17.33
C PHE A 55 -7.40 -1.90 17.86
N ALA A 56 -7.59 -2.77 18.85
CA ALA A 56 -8.91 -3.02 19.46
C ALA A 56 -9.49 -1.74 20.09
N PHE A 57 -8.68 -0.93 20.78
CA PHE A 57 -9.15 0.34 21.35
C PHE A 57 -9.42 1.40 20.27
N MET A 58 -8.53 1.53 19.28
CA MET A 58 -8.70 2.49 18.18
C MET A 58 -9.97 2.21 17.37
N LEU A 59 -10.30 0.94 17.11
CA LEU A 59 -11.53 0.56 16.44
C LEU A 59 -12.74 0.59 17.39
N GLY A 60 -12.57 0.12 18.62
CA GLY A 60 -13.65 -0.04 19.59
C GLY A 60 -14.24 1.28 20.09
N ILE A 61 -13.40 2.25 20.49
CA ILE A 61 -13.85 3.51 21.10
C ILE A 61 -14.85 4.28 20.22
N PRO A 62 -14.57 4.53 18.92
CA PRO A 62 -15.54 5.21 18.05
C PRO A 62 -16.87 4.44 17.90
N LEU A 63 -16.80 3.10 17.86
CA LEU A 63 -17.99 2.26 17.70
C LEU A 63 -18.82 2.15 18.98
N VAL A 64 -18.19 2.23 20.17
CA VAL A 64 -18.89 2.39 21.46
C VAL A 64 -19.74 3.65 21.45
N GLY A 65 -19.22 4.75 20.90
CA GLY A 65 -19.98 5.99 20.71
C GLY A 65 -21.25 5.78 19.87
N GLY A 66 -21.20 4.90 18.86
CA GLY A 66 -22.36 4.53 18.05
C GLY A 66 -23.42 3.76 18.84
N VAL A 67 -23.01 2.78 19.65
CA VAL A 67 -23.94 2.03 20.54
C VAL A 67 -24.53 2.96 21.61
N ALA A 68 -23.74 3.87 22.16
CA ALA A 68 -24.21 4.87 23.11
C ALA A 68 -25.24 5.83 22.47
N ALA A 69 -24.98 6.30 21.23
CA ALA A 69 -25.93 7.12 20.49
C ALA A 69 -27.26 6.39 20.21
N ARG A 70 -27.21 5.07 19.93
CA ARG A 70 -28.41 4.24 19.82
C ARG A 70 -29.22 4.26 21.12
N LEU A 71 -28.58 4.01 22.26
CA LEU A 71 -29.25 3.89 23.55
C LEU A 71 -29.75 5.23 24.12
N LEU A 72 -28.98 6.30 23.94
CA LEU A 72 -29.28 7.62 24.52
C LEU A 72 -30.13 8.50 23.60
N LEU A 73 -29.96 8.38 22.28
CA LEU A 73 -30.59 9.25 21.29
C LEU A 73 -31.58 8.51 20.37
N ASN A 74 -31.85 7.22 20.62
CA ASN A 74 -32.67 6.36 19.76
C ASN A 74 -32.18 6.30 18.29
N TYR A 75 -30.88 6.53 18.07
CA TYR A 75 -30.30 6.56 16.73
C TYR A 75 -29.83 5.17 16.28
N ASN A 76 -30.80 4.38 15.80
CA ASN A 76 -30.62 2.95 15.45
C ASN A 76 -29.60 2.68 14.33
N ALA A 77 -29.22 3.68 13.53
CA ALA A 77 -28.28 3.52 12.43
C ALA A 77 -26.82 3.33 12.89
N ALA A 78 -26.49 3.76 14.12
CA ALA A 78 -25.12 3.68 14.64
C ALA A 78 -24.80 2.36 15.37
N ASP A 79 -25.67 1.34 15.24
CA ASP A 79 -25.46 0.03 15.84
C ASP A 79 -24.45 -0.83 15.06
N PHE A 80 -23.26 -1.03 15.65
CA PHE A 80 -22.20 -1.87 15.09
C PHE A 80 -21.80 -3.04 16.00
N LEU A 81 -22.71 -3.46 16.89
CA LEU A 81 -22.47 -4.53 17.87
C LEU A 81 -22.01 -5.85 17.22
N LEU A 82 -22.46 -6.15 16.01
CA LEU A 82 -22.05 -7.34 15.23
C LEU A 82 -20.79 -7.06 14.40
N ALA A 83 -20.85 -6.07 13.50
CA ALA A 83 -19.80 -5.81 12.52
C ALA A 83 -18.47 -5.38 13.16
N GLY A 84 -18.50 -4.57 14.22
CA GLY A 84 -17.29 -4.06 14.89
C GLY A 84 -16.41 -5.17 15.46
N PRO A 85 -16.91 -5.98 16.41
CA PRO A 85 -16.18 -7.09 17.00
C PRO A 85 -15.76 -8.12 15.94
N PHE A 86 -16.63 -8.42 14.98
CA PHE A 86 -16.32 -9.34 13.88
C PHE A 86 -15.13 -8.84 13.05
N LEU A 87 -15.12 -7.56 12.66
CA LEU A 87 -13.99 -6.94 11.94
C LEU A 87 -12.70 -6.96 12.76
N ALA A 88 -12.78 -6.68 14.07
CA ALA A 88 -11.62 -6.75 14.95
C ALA A 88 -11.09 -8.18 15.10
N GLY A 89 -11.98 -9.16 15.20
CA GLY A 89 -11.66 -10.58 15.18
C GLY A 89 -10.94 -10.98 13.89
N LEU A 90 -11.54 -10.63 12.75
CA LEU A 90 -11.06 -10.99 11.44
C LEU A 90 -9.69 -10.36 11.11
N LEU A 91 -9.44 -9.14 11.56
CA LEU A 91 -8.19 -8.43 11.25
C LEU A 91 -7.11 -8.61 12.31
N ALA A 92 -7.47 -8.61 13.59
CA ALA A 92 -6.53 -8.58 14.71
C ALA A 92 -6.57 -9.84 15.60
N GLY A 93 -7.45 -10.80 15.29
CA GLY A 93 -7.53 -12.13 15.91
C GLY A 93 -8.61 -12.21 16.99
N PRO A 94 -8.91 -13.42 17.49
CA PRO A 94 -10.07 -13.67 18.35
C PRO A 94 -10.07 -12.80 19.62
N TYR A 95 -8.92 -12.63 20.26
CA TYR A 95 -8.80 -11.80 21.46
C TYR A 95 -9.08 -10.31 21.21
N ALA A 96 -8.63 -9.77 20.08
CA ALA A 96 -8.94 -8.38 19.72
C ALA A 96 -10.44 -8.22 19.44
N GLY A 97 -11.03 -9.20 18.74
CA GLY A 97 -12.48 -9.29 18.55
C GLY A 97 -13.25 -9.33 19.87
N ALA A 98 -12.83 -10.16 20.82
CA ALA A 98 -13.45 -10.27 22.13
C ALA A 98 -13.36 -8.96 22.93
N ILE A 99 -12.22 -8.24 22.89
CA ILE A 99 -12.05 -6.95 23.55
C ILE A 99 -13.02 -5.91 22.96
N VAL A 100 -13.09 -5.82 21.63
CA VAL A 100 -14.05 -4.92 20.97
C VAL A 100 -15.49 -5.33 21.29
N GLY A 101 -15.78 -6.64 21.34
CA GLY A 101 -17.08 -7.18 21.76
C GLY A 101 -17.48 -6.75 23.16
N THR A 102 -16.58 -6.87 24.12
CA THR A 102 -16.77 -6.39 25.51
C THR A 102 -16.99 -4.89 25.55
N LEU A 103 -16.18 -4.11 24.82
CA LEU A 103 -16.30 -2.64 24.78
C LEU A 103 -17.66 -2.19 24.27
N LEU A 104 -18.12 -2.73 23.12
CA LEU A 104 -19.42 -2.37 22.54
C LEU A 104 -20.60 -2.98 23.29
N GLY A 105 -20.42 -4.14 23.91
CA GLY A 105 -21.43 -4.80 24.73
C GLY A 105 -21.69 -4.10 26.06
N SER A 106 -20.70 -3.37 26.60
CA SER A 106 -20.81 -2.72 27.92
C SER A 106 -21.94 -1.68 28.00
N PRO A 107 -22.07 -0.70 27.07
CA PRO A 107 -23.21 0.22 27.10
C PRO A 107 -24.55 -0.48 26.93
N ALA A 108 -24.64 -1.48 26.04
CA ALA A 108 -25.87 -2.23 25.80
C ALA A 108 -26.31 -3.02 27.04
N LEU A 109 -25.36 -3.65 27.75
CA LEU A 109 -25.61 -4.33 29.01
C LEU A 109 -26.13 -3.36 30.09
N ILE A 110 -25.54 -2.16 30.20
CA ILE A 110 -26.01 -1.10 31.10
C ILE A 110 -27.42 -0.63 30.71
N GLY A 111 -27.72 -0.58 29.41
CA GLY A 111 -29.03 -0.28 28.84
C GLY A 111 -30.07 -1.39 29.02
N GLY A 112 -29.73 -2.51 29.67
CA GLY A 112 -30.63 -3.62 29.95
C GLY A 112 -30.62 -4.76 28.91
N GLU A 113 -29.78 -4.68 27.86
CA GLU A 113 -29.63 -5.72 26.84
C GLU A 113 -28.63 -6.79 27.27
N VAL A 114 -29.08 -7.73 28.11
CA VAL A 114 -28.21 -8.69 28.80
C VAL A 114 -27.45 -9.62 27.85
N GLY A 115 -28.05 -9.94 26.69
CA GLY A 115 -27.46 -10.80 25.66
C GLY A 115 -26.48 -10.09 24.72
N ALA A 116 -26.43 -8.75 24.74
CA ALA A 116 -25.64 -7.99 23.77
C ALA A 116 -24.13 -8.24 23.92
N MET A 117 -23.64 -8.27 25.16
CA MET A 117 -22.22 -8.51 25.45
C MET A 117 -21.73 -9.91 25.05
N PRO A 118 -22.35 -11.03 25.50
CA PRO A 118 -21.91 -12.36 25.08
C PRO A 118 -22.03 -12.57 23.57
N PHE A 119 -23.05 -12.00 22.93
CA PHE A 119 -23.20 -12.05 21.48
C PHE A 119 -22.08 -11.28 20.75
N ALA A 120 -21.77 -10.05 21.20
CA ALA A 120 -20.70 -9.24 20.62
C ALA A 120 -19.33 -9.90 20.75
N VAL A 121 -19.03 -10.49 21.91
CA VAL A 121 -17.82 -11.29 22.14
C VAL A 121 -17.79 -12.51 21.20
N GLY A 122 -18.92 -13.22 21.06
CA GLY A 122 -19.08 -14.33 20.12
C GLY A 122 -18.81 -13.93 18.66
N CYS A 123 -19.28 -12.76 18.22
CA CYS A 123 -18.97 -12.21 16.90
C CYS A 123 -17.47 -11.99 16.70
N GLY A 124 -16.79 -11.50 17.74
CA GLY A 124 -15.34 -11.34 17.76
C GLY A 124 -14.57 -12.66 17.61
N PHE A 125 -14.99 -13.70 18.34
CA PHE A 125 -14.43 -15.05 18.18
C PHE A 125 -14.73 -15.65 16.82
N ALA A 126 -15.93 -15.46 16.28
CA ALA A 126 -16.29 -15.95 14.95
C ALA A 126 -15.37 -15.35 13.87
N GLY A 127 -15.18 -14.03 13.87
CA GLY A 127 -14.25 -13.37 12.95
C GLY A 127 -12.80 -13.84 13.16
N GLY A 128 -12.38 -13.99 14.42
CA GLY A 128 -11.04 -14.47 14.77
C GLY A 128 -10.76 -15.92 14.36
N GLY A 129 -11.74 -16.81 14.52
CA GLY A 129 -11.64 -18.21 14.09
C GLY A 129 -11.54 -18.30 12.56
N ILE A 130 -12.32 -17.50 11.83
CA ILE A 130 -12.20 -17.45 10.36
C ILE A 130 -10.80 -16.98 9.95
N ARG A 131 -10.22 -16.00 10.65
CA ARG A 131 -8.85 -15.54 10.40
C ARG A 131 -7.79 -16.64 10.59
N GLU A 132 -7.99 -17.56 11.53
CA GLU A 132 -7.03 -18.63 11.80
C GLU A 132 -7.08 -19.75 10.74
N VAL A 133 -8.24 -19.96 10.11
CA VAL A 133 -8.45 -21.02 9.10
C VAL A 133 -8.22 -20.49 7.67
N CYS A 134 -8.54 -19.22 7.41
CA CYS A 134 -8.48 -18.60 6.09
C CYS A 134 -7.08 -18.02 5.76
N PRO A 135 -6.60 -18.11 4.50
CA PRO A 135 -5.42 -17.37 4.07
C PRO A 135 -5.60 -15.86 4.35
N LYS A 136 -4.62 -15.24 5.01
CA LYS A 136 -4.70 -13.82 5.41
C LYS A 136 -4.99 -12.88 4.24
N GLU A 137 -4.48 -13.20 3.05
CA GLU A 137 -4.72 -12.38 1.85
C GLU A 137 -6.16 -12.50 1.32
N ALA A 138 -6.84 -13.63 1.52
CA ALA A 138 -8.24 -13.81 1.09
C ALA A 138 -9.20 -12.83 1.79
N ILE A 139 -8.87 -12.40 3.01
CA ILE A 139 -9.63 -11.40 3.76
C ILE A 139 -9.75 -10.09 2.97
N TRP A 140 -8.67 -9.65 2.32
CA TRP A 140 -8.60 -8.37 1.62
C TRP A 140 -9.32 -8.37 0.25
N HIS A 141 -9.65 -9.56 -0.26
CA HIS A 141 -10.41 -9.72 -1.49
C HIS A 141 -11.93 -9.58 -1.27
N LEU A 142 -12.41 -9.47 -0.02
CA LEU A 142 -13.82 -9.22 0.26
C LEU A 142 -14.23 -7.83 -0.27
N SER A 143 -15.02 -7.82 -1.33
CA SER A 143 -15.55 -6.62 -1.98
C SER A 143 -17.02 -6.42 -1.63
N PRO A 144 -17.51 -5.18 -1.46
CA PRO A 144 -18.94 -4.88 -1.34
C PRO A 144 -19.78 -5.44 -2.50
N LEU A 145 -19.17 -5.56 -3.68
CA LEU A 145 -19.79 -6.10 -4.89
C LEU A 145 -19.63 -7.64 -5.02
N PHE A 146 -19.38 -8.36 -3.92
CA PHE A 146 -19.22 -9.83 -3.93
C PHE A 146 -20.37 -10.58 -4.64
N PHE A 147 -21.55 -9.98 -4.72
CA PHE A 147 -22.73 -10.54 -5.38
C PHE A 147 -22.61 -10.68 -6.91
N THR A 148 -21.75 -9.91 -7.60
CA THR A 148 -21.61 -10.01 -9.06
C THR A 148 -21.09 -11.37 -9.51
N ASP A 149 -20.18 -11.95 -8.72
CA ASP A 149 -19.55 -13.24 -9.02
C ASP A 149 -20.06 -14.38 -8.13
N LEU A 150 -21.02 -14.10 -7.24
CA LEU A 150 -21.53 -15.06 -6.26
C LEU A 150 -22.06 -16.34 -6.91
N HIS A 151 -22.74 -16.22 -8.05
CA HIS A 151 -23.24 -17.38 -8.80
C HIS A 151 -22.11 -18.30 -9.29
N ARG A 152 -20.97 -17.74 -9.74
CA ARG A 152 -19.80 -18.51 -10.17
C ARG A 152 -19.15 -19.24 -9.01
N HIS A 153 -18.98 -18.55 -7.88
CA HIS A 153 -18.36 -19.11 -6.68
C HIS A 153 -19.26 -20.19 -6.05
N ALA A 154 -20.57 -19.95 -5.97
CA ALA A 154 -21.55 -20.95 -5.52
C ALA A 154 -21.58 -22.19 -6.42
N TRP A 155 -21.54 -22.01 -7.74
CA TRP A 155 -21.47 -23.14 -8.67
C TRP A 155 -20.17 -23.93 -8.52
N GLN A 156 -19.04 -23.29 -8.25
CA GLN A 156 -17.76 -23.97 -7.99
C GLN A 156 -17.79 -24.80 -6.69
N VAL A 157 -18.43 -24.29 -5.63
CA VAL A 157 -18.60 -25.04 -4.37
C VAL A 157 -19.44 -26.30 -4.62
N VAL A 158 -20.58 -26.16 -5.30
CA VAL A 158 -21.49 -27.28 -5.57
C VAL A 158 -20.89 -28.29 -6.55
N SER A 159 -20.17 -27.83 -7.59
CA SER A 159 -19.64 -28.71 -8.64
C SER A 159 -18.27 -29.32 -8.33
N ARG A 160 -17.44 -28.68 -7.49
CA ARG A 160 -16.05 -29.11 -7.23
C ARG A 160 -15.73 -29.34 -5.76
N PHE A 161 -16.69 -29.16 -4.83
CA PHE A 161 -16.49 -29.28 -3.39
C PHE A 161 -15.25 -28.50 -2.86
N LYS A 162 -14.87 -27.41 -3.52
CA LYS A 162 -13.80 -26.52 -3.05
C LYS A 162 -14.38 -25.47 -2.13
N VAL A 163 -13.82 -25.32 -0.94
CA VAL A 163 -14.18 -24.26 0.00
C VAL A 163 -13.74 -22.92 -0.58
N ASP A 164 -14.71 -22.06 -0.83
CA ASP A 164 -14.47 -20.70 -1.27
C ASP A 164 -14.46 -19.76 -0.07
N TRP A 165 -13.28 -19.21 0.25
CA TRP A 165 -13.11 -18.31 1.38
C TRP A 165 -13.94 -17.04 1.27
N LEU A 166 -14.19 -16.55 0.05
CA LEU A 166 -15.01 -15.36 -0.16
C LEU A 166 -16.45 -15.61 0.25
N LEU A 167 -16.99 -16.79 -0.12
CA LEU A 167 -18.34 -17.20 0.26
C LEU A 167 -18.45 -17.37 1.78
N LEU A 168 -17.44 -17.97 2.42
CA LEU A 168 -17.41 -18.16 3.87
C LEU A 168 -17.34 -16.82 4.63
N LEU A 169 -16.50 -15.88 4.16
CA LEU A 169 -16.36 -14.54 4.72
C LEU A 169 -17.65 -13.71 4.59
N ALA A 170 -18.42 -13.89 3.50
CA ALA A 170 -19.71 -13.24 3.30
C ALA A 170 -20.84 -13.94 4.07
N ALA A 171 -20.82 -15.28 4.18
CA ALA A 171 -21.86 -16.05 4.85
C ALA A 171 -21.80 -15.95 6.38
N ALA A 172 -20.62 -15.79 6.97
CA ALA A 172 -20.47 -15.73 8.42
C ALA A 172 -21.23 -14.55 9.08
N PRO A 173 -21.14 -13.30 8.60
CA PRO A 173 -21.97 -12.21 9.11
C PRO A 173 -23.47 -12.45 8.94
N VAL A 174 -23.89 -13.11 7.86
CA VAL A 174 -25.31 -13.49 7.66
C VAL A 174 -25.76 -14.51 8.71
N GLY A 175 -24.95 -15.54 8.98
CA GLY A 175 -25.25 -16.51 10.02
C GLY A 175 -25.36 -15.89 11.42
N LEU A 176 -24.45 -14.96 11.76
CA LEU A 176 -24.53 -14.20 13.01
C LEU A 176 -25.77 -13.31 13.07
N GLU A 177 -26.17 -12.70 11.95
CA GLU A 177 -27.39 -11.91 11.87
C GLU A 177 -28.63 -12.78 12.11
N LEU A 178 -28.70 -13.97 11.51
CA LEU A 178 -29.80 -14.91 11.74
C LEU A 178 -29.88 -15.36 13.20
N ILE A 179 -28.74 -15.60 13.85
CA ILE A 179 -28.68 -15.91 15.28
C ILE A 179 -29.22 -14.72 16.09
N ARG A 180 -28.81 -13.49 15.76
CA ARG A 180 -29.28 -12.27 16.42
C ARG A 180 -30.81 -12.13 16.31
N GLN A 181 -31.35 -12.31 15.11
CA GLN A 181 -32.78 -12.29 14.84
C GLN A 181 -33.53 -13.38 15.62
N GLY A 182 -32.99 -14.61 15.62
CA GLY A 182 -33.59 -15.73 16.37
C GLY A 182 -33.63 -15.51 17.88
N VAL A 183 -32.56 -14.96 18.46
CA VAL A 183 -32.51 -14.59 19.89
C VAL A 183 -33.47 -13.44 20.18
N GLY A 184 -33.48 -12.40 19.34
CA GLY A 184 -34.36 -11.25 19.48
C GLY A 184 -35.85 -11.60 19.41
N LEU A 185 -36.24 -12.49 18.50
CA LEU A 185 -37.62 -12.97 18.38
C LEU A 185 -38.04 -13.85 19.55
N ARG A 186 -37.12 -14.63 20.14
CA ARG A 186 -37.42 -15.56 21.23
C ARG A 186 -37.46 -14.89 22.61
N PHE A 187 -36.56 -13.94 22.86
CA PHE A 187 -36.37 -13.32 24.17
C PHE A 187 -36.72 -11.82 24.21
N GLY A 188 -37.12 -11.25 23.08
CA GLY A 188 -37.51 -9.84 22.95
C GLY A 188 -36.32 -8.88 22.89
N THR A 189 -36.64 -7.58 22.81
CA THR A 189 -35.66 -6.49 22.71
C THR A 189 -34.81 -6.31 23.98
N ASN A 190 -35.26 -6.84 25.12
CA ASN A 190 -34.52 -6.82 26.38
C ASN A 190 -33.32 -7.80 26.36
N ALA A 191 -33.28 -8.75 25.42
CA ALA A 191 -32.15 -9.64 25.28
C ALA A 191 -31.05 -9.00 24.43
N ILE A 192 -31.37 -8.64 23.17
CA ILE A 192 -30.43 -8.06 22.21
C ILE A 192 -31.21 -7.12 21.28
N PHE A 193 -30.65 -5.96 20.95
CA PHE A 193 -31.17 -5.13 19.87
C PHE A 193 -31.11 -5.83 18.51
N PHE A 194 -32.24 -5.85 17.80
CA PHE A 194 -32.35 -6.38 16.44
C PHE A 194 -33.34 -5.54 15.63
N TYR A 195 -33.16 -5.50 14.31
CA TYR A 195 -34.11 -4.86 13.41
C TYR A 195 -35.25 -5.83 13.11
N GLN A 196 -36.49 -5.46 13.43
CA GLN A 196 -37.67 -6.28 13.12
C GLN A 196 -37.98 -6.18 11.62
N PRO A 197 -37.95 -7.29 10.87
CA PRO A 197 -38.26 -7.27 9.45
C PRO A 197 -39.77 -7.32 9.20
N ASP A 198 -40.32 -6.31 8.52
CA ASP A 198 -41.73 -6.29 8.10
C ASP A 198 -42.03 -7.29 6.96
N SER A 199 -41.00 -7.72 6.22
CA SER A 199 -41.11 -8.64 5.08
C SER A 199 -39.83 -9.44 4.87
N LEU A 200 -39.93 -10.52 4.08
CA LEU A 200 -38.76 -11.31 3.66
C LEU A 200 -37.71 -10.47 2.91
N LEU A 201 -38.16 -9.52 2.09
CA LEU A 201 -37.27 -8.59 1.40
C LEU A 201 -36.51 -7.74 2.42
N MET A 202 -37.19 -7.26 3.45
CA MET A 202 -36.54 -6.45 4.49
C MET A 202 -35.52 -7.25 5.31
N ALA A 203 -35.83 -8.52 5.62
CA ALA A 203 -34.86 -9.43 6.24
C ALA A 203 -33.62 -9.63 5.36
N ALA A 204 -33.80 -9.79 4.04
CA ALA A 204 -32.69 -9.90 3.09
C ALA A 204 -31.85 -8.61 3.02
N LEU A 205 -32.50 -7.43 3.07
CA LEU A 205 -31.80 -6.15 3.10
C LEU A 205 -31.02 -5.93 4.42
N ILE A 206 -31.56 -6.36 5.56
CA ILE A 206 -30.83 -6.34 6.83
C ILE A 206 -29.58 -7.22 6.73
N ALA A 207 -29.72 -8.47 6.26
CA ALA A 207 -28.59 -9.37 6.07
C ALA A 207 -27.54 -8.80 5.11
N LEU A 208 -27.97 -8.23 3.98
CA LEU A 208 -27.09 -7.54 3.03
C LEU A 208 -26.36 -6.37 3.69
N SER A 209 -27.07 -5.52 4.44
CA SER A 209 -26.47 -4.39 5.14
C SER A 209 -25.42 -4.85 6.16
N THR A 210 -25.62 -5.98 6.82
CA THR A 210 -24.66 -6.56 7.77
C THR A 210 -23.40 -7.02 7.06
N VAL A 211 -23.51 -7.70 5.91
CA VAL A 211 -22.35 -8.07 5.10
C VAL A 211 -21.61 -6.85 4.57
N LEU A 212 -22.33 -5.85 4.05
CA LEU A 212 -21.74 -4.61 3.54
C LEU A 212 -21.05 -3.80 4.65
N SER A 213 -21.57 -3.83 5.88
CA SER A 213 -20.94 -3.19 7.04
C SER A 213 -19.56 -3.78 7.38
N VAL A 214 -19.29 -5.02 6.95
CA VAL A 214 -17.99 -5.67 7.06
C VAL A 214 -17.14 -5.46 5.80
N ALA A 215 -17.75 -5.64 4.61
CA ALA A 215 -17.04 -5.56 3.34
C ALA A 215 -16.54 -4.15 2.99
N ILE A 216 -17.29 -3.09 3.33
CA ILE A 216 -16.90 -1.71 3.03
C ILE A 216 -15.60 -1.31 3.76
N PRO A 217 -15.48 -1.47 5.10
CA PRO A 217 -14.22 -1.19 5.79
C PRO A 217 -13.04 -1.97 5.24
N ILE A 218 -13.22 -3.28 4.99
CA ILE A 218 -12.16 -4.13 4.45
C ILE A 218 -11.68 -3.60 3.09
N LYS A 219 -12.62 -3.20 2.21
CA LYS A 219 -12.27 -2.65 0.90
C LYS A 219 -11.54 -1.32 1.00
N ILE A 220 -12.01 -0.40 1.86
CA ILE A 220 -11.35 0.90 2.11
C ILE A 220 -9.93 0.68 2.63
N TRP A 221 -9.78 -0.21 3.61
CA TRP A 221 -8.50 -0.55 4.23
C TRP A 221 -7.55 -1.27 3.26
N ASN A 222 -8.07 -2.12 2.36
CA ASN A 222 -7.27 -2.74 1.30
C ASN A 222 -6.76 -1.70 0.29
N THR A 223 -7.62 -0.77 -0.16
CA THR A 223 -7.19 0.31 -1.07
C THR A 223 -6.07 1.14 -0.45
N ALA A 224 -6.19 1.52 0.82
CA ALA A 224 -5.15 2.24 1.53
C ALA A 224 -3.85 1.43 1.69
N ARG A 225 -3.96 0.10 1.84
CA ARG A 225 -2.81 -0.82 1.89
C ARG A 225 -2.08 -0.90 0.55
N ILE A 226 -2.83 -1.00 -0.55
CA ILE A 226 -2.28 -1.04 -1.90
C ILE A 226 -1.59 0.29 -2.22
N GLU A 227 -2.22 1.42 -1.92
CA GLU A 227 -1.66 2.75 -2.15
C GLU A 227 -0.32 2.95 -1.41
N HIS A 228 -0.24 2.54 -0.15
CA HIS A 228 1.01 2.62 0.62
C HIS A 228 2.14 1.77 0.02
N ARG A 229 1.83 0.51 -0.37
CA ARG A 229 2.81 -0.38 -0.99
C ARG A 229 3.30 0.16 -2.33
N LEU A 230 2.42 0.79 -3.11
CA LEU A 230 2.79 1.44 -4.37
C LEU A 230 3.76 2.61 -4.11
N GLN A 231 3.47 3.46 -3.13
CA GLN A 231 4.36 4.57 -2.76
C GLN A 231 5.74 4.08 -2.29
N GLU A 232 5.81 3.01 -1.49
CA GLU A 232 7.07 2.39 -1.07
C GLU A 232 7.87 1.84 -2.26
N GLN A 233 7.21 1.13 -3.19
CA GLN A 233 7.87 0.64 -4.40
C GLN A 233 8.37 1.78 -5.29
N ASP A 234 7.60 2.85 -5.48
CA ASP A 234 8.02 4.02 -6.26
C ASP A 234 9.26 4.69 -5.64
N THR A 235 9.32 4.75 -4.31
CA THR A 235 10.47 5.30 -3.58
C THR A 235 11.70 4.42 -3.78
N LEU A 236 11.58 3.10 -3.60
CA LEU A 236 12.67 2.14 -3.82
C LEU A 236 13.14 2.13 -5.29
N LEU A 237 12.22 2.27 -6.25
CA LEU A 237 12.57 2.39 -7.67
C LEU A 237 13.33 3.69 -7.96
N MET A 238 12.93 4.79 -7.32
CA MET A 238 13.63 6.07 -7.46
C MET A 238 15.05 5.97 -6.88
N GLU A 239 15.20 5.39 -5.69
CA GLU A 239 16.51 5.14 -5.06
C GLU A 239 17.38 4.25 -5.95
N ALA A 240 16.86 3.12 -6.44
CA ALA A 240 17.60 2.23 -7.34
C ALA A 240 18.02 2.91 -8.66
N ARG A 241 17.19 3.81 -9.21
CA ARG A 241 17.55 4.61 -10.38
C ARG A 241 18.66 5.61 -10.08
N VAL A 242 18.61 6.28 -8.93
CA VAL A 242 19.65 7.21 -8.48
C VAL A 242 20.97 6.45 -8.27
N ASP A 243 20.94 5.29 -7.63
CA ASP A 243 22.12 4.44 -7.42
C ASP A 243 22.69 3.92 -8.75
N ALA A 244 21.84 3.51 -9.69
CA ALA A 244 22.26 3.10 -11.02
C ALA A 244 22.92 4.25 -11.79
N LEU A 245 22.39 5.47 -11.69
CA LEU A 245 23.00 6.66 -12.28
C LEU A 245 24.33 7.01 -11.60
N ALA A 246 24.43 6.90 -10.28
CA ALA A 246 25.68 7.13 -9.55
C ALA A 246 26.77 6.13 -9.96
N ASN A 247 26.40 4.86 -10.19
CA ASN A 247 27.31 3.81 -10.64
C ASN A 247 27.74 3.95 -12.12
N GLN A 248 27.03 4.73 -12.94
CA GLN A 248 27.48 5.07 -14.30
C GLN A 248 28.65 6.06 -14.31
N ILE A 249 29.01 6.66 -13.17
CA ILE A 249 30.17 7.54 -13.03
C ILE A 249 31.25 6.81 -12.26
N ASN A 250 32.48 6.83 -12.78
CA ASN A 250 33.65 6.37 -12.04
C ASN A 250 33.99 7.36 -10.91
N PRO A 251 33.78 7.04 -9.62
CA PRO A 251 33.99 8.00 -8.54
C PRO A 251 35.46 8.45 -8.46
N HIS A 252 36.40 7.59 -8.84
CA HIS A 252 37.82 7.93 -8.89
C HIS A 252 38.11 9.01 -9.93
N PHE A 253 37.52 8.90 -11.13
CA PHE A 253 37.63 9.93 -12.16
C PHE A 253 37.12 11.29 -11.65
N LEU A 254 35.95 11.30 -10.99
CA LEU A 254 35.35 12.53 -10.49
C LEU A 254 36.24 13.20 -9.43
N PHE A 255 36.72 12.44 -8.44
CA PHE A 255 37.63 12.95 -7.41
C PHE A 255 38.93 13.47 -8.02
N ASN A 256 39.55 12.70 -8.92
CA ASN A 256 40.81 13.10 -9.57
C ASN A 256 40.64 14.39 -10.37
N THR A 257 39.54 14.50 -11.13
CA THR A 257 39.24 15.69 -11.92
C THR A 257 39.06 16.92 -11.03
N LEU A 258 38.33 16.80 -9.91
CA LEU A 258 38.15 17.88 -8.95
C LEU A 258 39.46 18.28 -8.25
N THR A 259 40.31 17.32 -7.89
CA THR A 259 41.63 17.58 -7.32
C THR A 259 42.54 18.31 -8.32
N SER A 260 42.54 17.89 -9.59
CA SER A 260 43.27 18.58 -10.66
C SER A 260 42.78 20.01 -10.85
N ILE A 261 41.46 20.23 -10.90
CA ILE A 261 40.87 21.57 -10.94
C ILE A 261 41.37 22.40 -9.77
N SER A 262 41.30 21.88 -8.53
CA SER A 262 41.77 22.59 -7.34
C SER A 262 43.24 23.03 -7.45
N SER A 263 44.12 22.16 -7.98
CA SER A 263 45.53 22.48 -8.20
C SER A 263 45.77 23.52 -9.30
N LEU A 264 44.91 23.54 -10.32
CA LEU A 264 45.02 24.45 -11.47
C LEU A 264 44.45 25.84 -11.18
N ILE A 265 43.51 26.00 -10.23
CA ILE A 265 42.88 27.31 -9.92
C ILE A 265 43.91 28.42 -9.69
N ARG A 266 45.02 28.12 -8.98
CA ARG A 266 46.05 29.12 -8.65
C ARG A 266 47.11 29.29 -9.75
N SER A 267 47.39 28.25 -10.52
CA SER A 267 48.51 28.21 -11.47
C SER A 267 48.07 28.47 -12.91
N GLN A 268 46.91 27.94 -13.31
CA GLN A 268 46.36 27.98 -14.66
C GLN A 268 44.82 28.13 -14.61
N PRO A 269 44.31 29.30 -14.22
CA PRO A 269 42.88 29.51 -13.96
C PRO A 269 41.99 29.26 -15.19
N GLU A 270 42.46 29.60 -16.40
CA GLU A 270 41.71 29.34 -17.64
C GLU A 270 41.56 27.84 -17.91
N THR A 271 42.64 27.07 -17.74
CA THR A 271 42.60 25.60 -17.86
C THR A 271 41.63 24.98 -16.85
N ALA A 272 41.63 25.47 -15.60
CA ALA A 272 40.68 25.03 -14.57
C ALA A 272 39.23 25.32 -14.97
N ARG A 273 38.96 26.51 -15.55
CA ARG A 273 37.62 26.89 -16.04
C ARG A 273 37.17 25.99 -17.19
N THR A 274 38.05 25.66 -18.14
CA THR A 274 37.76 24.73 -19.25
C THR A 274 37.41 23.34 -18.72
N LEU A 275 38.16 22.84 -17.73
CA LEU A 275 37.91 21.56 -17.07
C LEU A 275 36.53 21.51 -16.39
N ILE A 276 36.17 22.57 -15.65
CA ILE A 276 34.85 22.68 -15.01
C ILE A 276 33.72 22.62 -16.06
N LEU A 277 33.86 23.33 -17.18
CA LEU A 277 32.86 23.34 -18.24
C LEU A 277 32.74 21.98 -18.93
N LYS A 278 33.87 21.32 -19.25
CA LYS A 278 33.87 19.97 -19.83
C LYS A 278 33.23 18.96 -18.88
N LEU A 279 33.58 18.99 -17.60
CA LEU A 279 33.00 18.12 -16.58
C LEU A 279 31.49 18.37 -16.44
N SER A 280 31.03 19.63 -16.44
CA SER A 280 29.61 19.96 -16.38
C SER A 280 28.84 19.45 -17.61
N THR A 281 29.41 19.58 -18.80
CA THR A 281 28.81 19.07 -20.05
C THR A 281 28.71 17.54 -20.03
N MET A 282 29.78 16.85 -19.64
CA MET A 282 29.80 15.39 -19.52
C MET A 282 28.73 14.89 -18.55
N LEU A 283 28.65 15.46 -17.34
CA LEU A 283 27.65 15.11 -16.32
C LEU A 283 26.22 15.37 -16.82
N ARG A 284 25.99 16.49 -17.50
CA ARG A 284 24.68 16.83 -18.07
C ARG A 284 24.25 15.86 -19.16
N ARG A 285 25.19 15.38 -19.98
CA ARG A 285 24.92 14.39 -21.02
C ARG A 285 24.57 13.03 -20.41
N MET A 286 25.34 12.56 -19.43
CA MET A 286 25.05 11.32 -18.69
C MET A 286 23.66 11.31 -18.07
N LEU A 287 23.16 12.46 -17.59
CA LEU A 287 21.80 12.58 -17.04
C LEU A 287 20.68 12.63 -18.10
N ARG A 288 21.00 12.97 -19.36
CA ARG A 288 20.00 13.09 -20.45
C ARG A 288 19.89 11.81 -21.27
N THR A 289 20.95 11.04 -21.41
CA THR A 289 20.97 9.88 -22.28
C THR A 289 20.30 8.68 -21.59
N GLN A 290 19.09 8.33 -22.02
CA GLN A 290 18.40 7.09 -21.64
C GLN A 290 18.35 6.06 -22.79
N GLU A 291 19.03 6.34 -23.90
CA GLU A 291 19.03 5.47 -25.07
C GLU A 291 19.97 4.27 -24.84
N HIS A 292 19.43 3.07 -25.03
CA HIS A 292 20.17 1.81 -24.89
C HIS A 292 21.17 1.57 -26.02
N PHE A 293 20.96 2.20 -27.18
CA PHE A 293 21.76 2.05 -28.39
C PHE A 293 21.99 3.42 -29.02
N VAL A 294 23.21 3.65 -29.48
CA VAL A 294 23.66 4.89 -30.13
C VAL A 294 24.52 4.55 -31.34
N THR A 295 24.74 5.51 -32.24
CA THR A 295 25.72 5.31 -33.31
C THR A 295 27.14 5.25 -32.73
N LEU A 296 28.04 4.51 -33.36
CA LEU A 296 29.45 4.48 -32.98
C LEU A 296 30.05 5.90 -32.96
N ARG A 297 29.60 6.78 -33.85
CA ARG A 297 29.93 8.20 -33.89
C ARG A 297 29.59 8.93 -32.58
N GLU A 298 28.41 8.70 -32.04
CA GLU A 298 27.96 9.32 -30.78
C GLU A 298 28.71 8.73 -29.57
N GLU A 299 28.99 7.43 -29.58
CA GLU A 299 29.83 6.78 -28.57
C GLU A 299 31.25 7.36 -28.60
N LEU A 300 31.87 7.50 -29.78
CA LEU A 300 33.21 8.07 -29.93
C LEU A 300 33.27 9.53 -29.53
N LYS A 301 32.27 10.34 -29.90
CA LYS A 301 32.13 11.70 -29.39
C LYS A 301 32.05 11.72 -27.86
N SER A 302 31.47 10.67 -27.28
CA SER A 302 31.39 10.52 -25.84
C SER A 302 32.72 10.21 -25.18
N ILE A 303 33.49 9.31 -25.80
CA ILE A 303 34.87 9.00 -25.42
C ILE A 303 35.77 10.23 -25.55
N ASP A 304 35.56 11.08 -26.56
CA ASP A 304 36.40 12.26 -26.80
C ASP A 304 36.25 13.31 -25.71
N GLU A 305 35.02 13.58 -25.28
CA GLU A 305 34.77 14.47 -24.16
C GLU A 305 35.43 13.97 -22.86
N TYR A 306 35.45 12.65 -22.64
CA TYR A 306 36.12 12.03 -21.50
C TYR A 306 37.66 12.12 -21.62
N LEU A 307 38.21 11.73 -22.76
CA LEU A 307 39.65 11.77 -23.03
C LEU A 307 40.23 13.18 -23.03
N ASP A 308 39.45 14.19 -23.41
CA ASP A 308 39.83 15.60 -23.31
C ASP A 308 40.09 16.01 -21.85
N ILE A 309 39.24 15.57 -20.92
CA ILE A 309 39.39 15.85 -19.48
C ILE A 309 40.65 15.13 -18.96
N GLU A 310 40.82 13.87 -19.32
CA GLU A 310 41.95 13.04 -18.94
C GLU A 310 43.29 13.57 -19.50
N SER A 311 43.31 14.06 -20.73
CA SER A 311 44.50 14.63 -21.37
C SER A 311 44.97 15.90 -20.67
N ILE A 312 44.03 16.75 -20.20
CA ILE A 312 44.41 17.92 -19.41
C ILE A 312 44.98 17.48 -18.04
N ARG A 313 44.46 16.41 -17.44
CA ARG A 313 44.95 15.87 -16.16
C ARG A 313 46.36 15.29 -16.25
N PHE A 314 46.61 14.43 -17.24
CA PHE A 314 47.92 13.79 -17.43
C PHE A 314 48.92 14.69 -18.17
N GLY A 315 48.45 15.78 -18.78
CA GLY A 315 49.27 16.70 -19.54
C GLY A 315 49.89 16.03 -20.77
N PRO A 316 51.08 16.46 -21.23
CA PRO A 316 51.69 16.00 -22.48
C PRO A 316 52.15 14.54 -22.45
N THR A 317 51.97 13.84 -21.34
CA THR A 317 52.42 12.46 -21.16
C THR A 317 51.44 11.43 -21.70
N LEU A 318 50.17 11.80 -21.93
CA LEU A 318 49.15 10.93 -22.53
C LEU A 318 49.04 11.18 -24.04
N VAL A 319 49.28 10.14 -24.84
CA VAL A 319 49.12 10.14 -26.29
C VAL A 319 47.90 9.30 -26.67
N ILE A 320 47.00 9.87 -27.46
CA ILE A 320 45.78 9.20 -27.94
C ILE A 320 45.88 9.06 -29.46
N GLU A 321 45.78 7.83 -29.96
CA GLU A 321 45.78 7.49 -31.38
C GLU A 321 44.45 6.78 -31.72
N LYS A 322 43.84 7.14 -32.85
CA LYS A 322 42.57 6.55 -33.31
C LYS A 322 42.71 6.11 -34.76
N GLU A 323 42.42 4.84 -35.02
CA GLU A 323 42.44 4.19 -36.33
C GLU A 323 41.04 3.63 -36.62
N ILE A 324 40.08 4.51 -36.92
CA ILE A 324 38.67 4.14 -37.04
C ILE A 324 38.22 4.28 -38.50
N SER A 325 37.62 3.22 -39.04
CA SER A 325 37.06 3.23 -40.40
C SER A 325 35.80 4.11 -40.46
N GLU A 326 35.71 5.00 -41.45
CA GLU A 326 34.51 5.85 -41.68
C GLU A 326 33.24 5.01 -41.86
N ASP A 327 33.34 3.87 -42.54
CA ASP A 327 32.22 2.95 -42.79
C ASP A 327 31.60 2.37 -41.49
N SER A 328 32.33 2.45 -40.37
CA SER A 328 31.87 1.93 -39.08
C SER A 328 31.13 2.95 -38.21
N LEU A 329 31.24 4.25 -38.51
CA LEU A 329 30.77 5.32 -37.62
C LEU A 329 29.25 5.34 -37.41
N ASP A 330 28.49 4.91 -38.42
CA ASP A 330 27.02 4.94 -38.37
C ASP A 330 26.43 3.58 -37.94
N LEU A 331 27.27 2.62 -37.54
CA LEU A 331 26.82 1.37 -36.92
C LEU A 331 26.21 1.64 -35.55
N VAL A 332 25.10 0.96 -35.27
CA VAL A 332 24.42 1.03 -33.97
C VAL A 332 25.10 0.09 -32.98
N VAL A 333 25.56 0.64 -31.86
CA VAL A 333 26.22 -0.08 -30.78
C VAL A 333 25.52 0.16 -29.45
N PRO A 334 25.63 -0.74 -28.46
CA PRO A 334 25.18 -0.46 -27.10
C PRO A 334 25.87 0.80 -26.57
N ASN A 335 25.11 1.71 -25.98
CA ASN A 335 25.65 2.91 -25.35
C ASN A 335 26.61 2.54 -24.20
N MET A 336 27.69 3.28 -24.03
CA MET A 336 28.75 3.06 -23.03
C MET A 336 29.50 1.73 -23.19
N ILE A 337 29.55 1.14 -24.38
CA ILE A 337 30.35 -0.07 -24.61
C ILE A 337 31.86 0.21 -24.61
N LEU A 338 32.29 1.38 -25.12
CA LEU A 338 33.71 1.74 -25.19
C LEU A 338 34.19 2.36 -23.89
N GLN A 339 33.32 3.07 -23.17
CA GLN A 339 33.71 3.87 -22.01
C GLN A 339 34.43 3.04 -20.91
N PRO A 340 33.91 1.88 -20.46
CA PRO A 340 34.61 1.05 -19.48
C PRO A 340 35.98 0.55 -19.95
N LEU A 341 36.17 0.32 -21.25
CA LEU A 341 37.44 -0.14 -21.81
C LEU A 341 38.47 0.98 -21.79
N ILE A 342 38.07 2.19 -22.16
CA ILE A 342 38.92 3.38 -22.11
C ILE A 342 39.28 3.73 -20.66
N GLU A 343 38.31 3.73 -19.75
CA GLU A 343 38.54 3.96 -18.32
C GLU A 343 39.52 2.94 -17.73
N ASN A 344 39.35 1.65 -18.05
CA ASN A 344 40.27 0.61 -17.61
C ASN A 344 41.67 0.79 -18.19
N SER A 345 41.78 1.23 -19.45
CA SER A 345 43.06 1.49 -20.10
C SER A 345 43.82 2.62 -19.41
N ILE A 346 43.13 3.68 -18.97
CA ILE A 346 43.75 4.77 -18.20
C ILE A 346 44.14 4.30 -16.80
N LYS A 347 43.19 3.73 -16.06
CA LYS A 347 43.38 3.32 -14.65
C LYS A 347 44.47 2.26 -14.49
N HIS A 348 44.47 1.24 -15.34
CA HIS A 348 45.39 0.11 -15.22
C HIS A 348 46.64 0.27 -16.10
N GLY A 349 46.51 0.92 -17.26
CA GLY A 349 47.58 1.05 -18.24
C GLY A 349 48.44 2.30 -18.09
N ILE A 350 47.89 3.41 -17.59
CA ILE A 350 48.57 4.70 -17.51
C ILE A 350 48.89 5.11 -16.06
N GLU A 351 47.92 5.12 -15.14
CA GLU A 351 48.13 5.64 -13.76
C GLU A 351 49.28 4.97 -13.00
N LYS A 352 49.59 3.71 -13.30
CA LYS A 352 50.62 2.93 -12.62
C LYS A 352 52.01 3.01 -13.28
N LYS A 353 52.13 3.67 -14.43
CA LYS A 353 53.41 3.78 -15.15
C LYS A 353 54.17 5.04 -14.74
N VAL A 354 55.47 4.89 -14.52
CA VAL A 354 56.39 6.03 -14.37
C VAL A 354 56.81 6.45 -15.78
N GLY A 355 56.16 7.48 -16.32
CA GLY A 355 56.43 8.02 -17.67
C GLY A 355 55.15 8.25 -18.49
N GLY A 356 55.32 8.43 -19.80
CA GLY A 356 54.20 8.61 -20.73
C GLY A 356 53.37 7.36 -21.00
N GLY A 357 52.15 7.57 -21.46
CA GLY A 357 51.17 6.55 -21.79
C GLY A 357 50.61 6.73 -23.20
N ARG A 358 50.35 5.63 -23.90
CA ARG A 358 49.69 5.64 -25.21
C ARG A 358 48.42 4.80 -25.17
N ILE A 359 47.31 5.35 -25.65
CA ILE A 359 46.04 4.66 -25.85
C ILE A 359 45.75 4.66 -27.35
N VAL A 360 45.56 3.47 -27.92
CA VAL A 360 45.22 3.27 -29.34
C VAL A 360 43.81 2.69 -29.43
N ILE A 361 42.92 3.36 -30.17
CA ILE A 361 41.55 2.92 -30.46
C ILE A 361 41.51 2.48 -31.93
N ARG A 362 41.17 1.22 -32.22
CA ARG A 362 41.20 0.66 -33.57
C ARG A 362 40.11 -0.38 -33.78
#